data_AF-A0A962PCR1-F1
#
_entry.id   AF-A0A962PCR1-F1
#
_cell.length_a   1.000
_cell.length_b   1.000
_cell.length_c   1.000
_cell.angle_alpha   90.00
_cell.angle_beta   90.00
_cell.angle_gamma   90.00
#
_symmetry.space_group_name_H-M   'P 1'
#
loop_
_entity.id
_entity.type
_entity.pdbx_description
1 polymer ?
#
loop_
_entity_poly.entity_id
_entity_poly.type
_entity_poly.pdbx_seq_one_letter_code
_entity_poly.pdbx_strand_id
1 'polypeptide(L)'
;MQLDEIVAYIDARFAASAPVPLPPDATPPAGDWRQWIDSDEFQDYLQDQVNRRIVRDYLLNAIVLGFISPAQLDDFAHHMRTDEGRAALALHMLMSSVQEAADLPTALGPPAELQPMKPRPDSPPHMQIVPSWK
;
A
#
# COMPACT_ATOMS: atom_id res chain seq x y z
N MET A 1 -4.40 24.21 -9.49
CA MET A 1 -4.12 23.50 -8.24
C MET A 1 -2.66 23.75 -7.91
N GLN A 2 -2.38 24.32 -6.74
CA GLN A 2 -1.00 24.53 -6.28
C GLN A 2 -0.42 23.19 -5.78
N LEU A 3 0.90 23.03 -5.81
CA LEU A 3 1.56 21.77 -5.39
C LEU A 3 1.15 21.37 -3.97
N ASP A 4 1.07 22.33 -3.06
CA ASP A 4 0.68 22.13 -1.66
C ASP A 4 -0.75 21.62 -1.52
N GLU A 5 -1.67 22.03 -2.41
CA GLU A 5 -3.04 21.53 -2.43
C GLU A 5 -3.09 20.06 -2.86
N ILE A 6 -2.21 19.63 -3.78
CA ILE A 6 -2.14 18.23 -4.22
C ILE A 6 -1.60 17.35 -3.10
N VAL A 7 -0.53 17.81 -2.43
CA VAL A 7 0.03 17.09 -1.28
C VAL A 7 -1.01 16.95 -0.18
N ALA A 8 -1.68 18.03 0.21
CA ALA A 8 -2.73 17.99 1.24
C ALA A 8 -3.90 17.07 0.85
N TYR A 9 -4.26 17.06 -0.43
CA TYR A 9 -5.34 16.22 -0.95
C TYR A 9 -4.98 14.72 -0.94
N ILE A 10 -3.74 14.37 -1.25
CA ILE A 10 -3.20 13.00 -1.12
C ILE A 10 -3.13 12.61 0.35
N ASP A 11 -2.57 13.46 1.21
CA ASP A 11 -2.38 13.17 2.62
C ASP A 11 -3.71 12.93 3.36
N ALA A 12 -4.78 13.62 2.96
CA ALA A 12 -6.13 13.44 3.51
C ALA A 12 -6.75 12.06 3.21
N ARG A 13 -6.21 11.29 2.26
CA ARG A 13 -6.71 9.94 1.90
C ARG A 13 -6.03 8.82 2.66
N PHE A 14 -4.87 9.08 3.25
CA PHE A 14 -4.27 8.15 4.19
C PHE A 14 -5.10 8.09 5.47
N ALA A 15 -5.16 6.92 6.10
CA ALA A 15 -5.61 6.85 7.48
C ALA A 15 -4.65 7.63 8.39
N ALA A 16 -5.12 8.05 9.57
CA ALA A 16 -4.25 8.65 10.58
C ALA A 16 -3.01 7.77 10.79
N SER A 17 -1.83 8.37 10.80
CA SER A 17 -0.61 7.63 11.10
C SER A 17 -0.72 7.07 12.51
N ALA A 18 -0.30 5.82 12.71
CA ALA A 18 -0.01 5.33 14.04
C ALA A 18 0.97 6.31 14.73
N PRO A 19 0.80 6.59 16.02
CA PRO A 19 1.78 7.35 16.77
C PRO A 19 3.11 6.61 16.73
N VAL A 20 4.22 7.35 16.76
CA VAL A 20 5.57 6.77 16.89
C VAL A 20 5.55 5.83 18.10
N PRO A 21 5.90 4.54 17.95
CA PRO A 21 5.98 3.62 19.07
C PRO A 21 7.00 4.17 20.08
N LEU A 22 6.54 4.57 21.27
CA LEU A 22 7.44 5.06 22.31
C LEU A 22 8.08 3.85 23.02
N PRO A 23 9.34 3.96 23.48
CA PRO A 23 9.92 2.97 24.36
C PRO A 23 9.03 2.78 25.60
N PRO A 24 8.87 1.54 26.11
CA PRO A 24 7.98 1.23 27.24
C PRO A 24 8.33 2.05 28.49
N ASP A 25 9.60 2.43 28.65
CA ASP A 25 10.06 3.35 29.68
C ASP A 25 10.50 4.67 29.03
N ALA A 26 9.57 5.59 28.77
CA ALA A 26 9.83 6.92 28.19
C ALA A 26 10.64 7.90 29.10
N THR A 27 11.42 7.36 30.04
CA THR A 27 12.55 8.06 30.63
C THR A 27 13.69 7.87 29.63
N PRO A 28 14.40 8.89 29.12
CA PRO A 28 15.61 8.60 28.37
C PRO A 28 16.66 8.09 29.37
N PRO A 29 17.29 6.90 29.19
CA PRO A 29 18.55 6.70 29.87
C PRO A 29 19.54 5.98 28.95
N ALA A 30 20.67 5.60 29.50
CA ALA A 30 21.62 4.68 28.89
C ALA A 30 21.05 3.25 28.71
N GLY A 31 19.87 3.09 28.10
CA GLY A 31 19.19 1.84 27.77
C GLY A 31 19.29 1.50 26.28
N ASP A 32 19.07 0.22 25.96
CA ASP A 32 19.38 -0.42 24.68
C ASP A 32 18.44 0.00 23.54
N TRP A 33 18.57 1.25 23.08
CA TRP A 33 17.82 1.83 21.95
C TRP A 33 17.89 0.97 20.67
N ARG A 34 18.93 0.14 20.53
CA ARG A 34 19.04 -0.83 19.43
C ARG A 34 17.92 -1.85 19.50
N GLN A 35 17.67 -2.41 20.68
CA GLN A 35 16.59 -3.38 20.88
C GLN A 35 15.21 -2.78 20.57
N TRP A 36 15.01 -1.49 20.86
CA TRP A 36 13.77 -0.80 20.48
C TRP A 36 13.69 -0.55 18.97
N ILE A 37 14.77 -0.13 18.31
CA ILE A 37 14.78 0.02 16.85
C ILE A 37 14.54 -1.34 16.17
N ASP A 38 15.10 -2.41 16.72
CA ASP A 38 14.95 -3.77 16.20
C ASP A 38 13.61 -4.43 16.60
N SER A 39 12.74 -3.72 17.33
CA SER A 39 11.41 -4.23 17.70
C SER A 39 10.46 -4.31 16.51
N ASP A 40 9.62 -5.35 16.49
CA ASP A 40 8.63 -5.56 15.42
C ASP A 40 7.69 -4.35 15.30
N GLU A 41 7.25 -3.77 16.43
CA GLU A 41 6.35 -2.62 16.41
C GLU A 41 6.98 -1.38 15.76
N PHE A 42 8.27 -1.14 16.00
CA PHE A 42 8.98 -0.03 15.36
C PHE A 42 9.25 -0.30 13.89
N GLN A 43 9.60 -1.54 13.52
CA GLN A 43 9.79 -1.94 12.13
C GLN A 43 8.48 -1.84 11.33
N ASP A 44 7.36 -2.28 11.88
CA ASP A 44 6.03 -2.15 11.26
C ASP A 44 5.66 -0.68 11.05
N TYR A 45 5.87 0.16 12.08
CA TYR A 45 5.69 1.60 11.96
C TYR A 45 6.56 2.19 10.85
N LEU A 46 7.86 1.87 10.81
CA LEU A 46 8.79 2.37 9.79
C LEU A 46 8.38 1.92 8.39
N GLN A 47 8.01 0.65 8.24
CA GLN A 47 7.56 0.09 6.97
C GLN A 47 6.32 0.83 6.47
N ASP A 48 5.37 1.13 7.35
CA ASP A 48 4.19 1.92 6.99
C ASP A 48 4.54 3.34 6.55
N GLN A 49 5.47 4.02 7.26
CA GLN A 49 5.93 5.35 6.85
C GLN A 49 6.60 5.34 5.48
N VAL A 50 7.40 4.32 5.19
CA VAL A 50 8.03 4.13 3.87
C VAL A 50 6.97 3.91 2.80
N ASN A 51 5.98 3.05 3.05
CA ASN A 51 4.89 2.80 2.11
C ASN A 51 4.10 4.09 1.80
N ARG A 52 3.75 4.88 2.83
CA ARG A 52 3.09 6.19 2.67
C ARG A 52 3.92 7.14 1.82
N ARG A 53 5.25 7.15 2.00
CA ARG A 53 6.14 8.02 1.26
C ARG A 53 6.20 7.65 -0.23
N ILE A 54 6.36 6.36 -0.54
CA ILE A 54 6.36 5.85 -1.91
C ILE A 54 5.06 6.22 -2.61
N VAL A 55 3.92 5.91 -1.99
CA VAL A 55 2.60 6.18 -2.57
C VAL A 55 2.40 7.67 -2.82
N ARG A 56 2.78 8.52 -1.87
CA ARG A 56 2.64 9.98 -1.99
C ARG A 56 3.48 10.54 -3.13
N ASP A 57 4.77 10.22 -3.17
CA ASP A 57 5.69 10.78 -4.17
C ASP A 57 5.32 10.27 -5.58
N TYR A 58 4.91 9.01 -5.71
CA TYR A 58 4.45 8.45 -6.99
C TYR A 58 3.19 9.17 -7.50
N LEU A 59 2.15 9.28 -6.66
CA LEU A 59 0.88 9.90 -7.05
C LEU A 59 1.03 11.40 -7.31
N LEU A 60 1.85 12.08 -6.51
CA LEU A 60 2.17 13.49 -6.74
C LEU A 60 2.80 13.68 -8.12
N ASN A 61 3.80 12.86 -8.45
CA ASN A 61 4.45 12.90 -9.76
C ASN A 61 3.46 12.58 -10.89
N ALA A 62 2.60 11.57 -10.71
CA ALA A 62 1.59 11.21 -11.70
C ALA A 62 0.61 12.36 -12.00
N ILE A 63 0.19 13.11 -10.97
CA ILE A 63 -0.70 14.27 -11.12
C ILE A 63 0.03 15.46 -11.75
N VAL A 64 1.23 15.77 -11.26
CA VAL A 64 2.03 16.91 -11.75
C VAL A 64 2.41 16.72 -13.22
N LEU A 65 2.70 15.49 -13.63
CA LEU A 65 3.02 15.15 -15.03
C LEU A 65 1.78 14.93 -15.90
N GLY A 66 0.58 14.94 -15.31
CA GLY A 66 -0.69 14.83 -16.03
C GLY A 66 -1.07 13.41 -16.47
N PHE A 67 -0.47 12.37 -15.89
CA PHE A 67 -0.84 10.97 -16.17
C PHE A 67 -2.15 10.57 -15.50
N ILE A 68 -2.48 11.18 -14.36
CA ILE A 68 -3.76 11.03 -13.68
C ILE A 68 -4.30 12.40 -13.23
N SER A 69 -5.61 12.50 -13.15
CA SER A 69 -6.29 13.65 -12.56
C SER A 69 -6.46 13.49 -11.04
N PRO A 70 -6.60 14.59 -10.28
CA PRO A 70 -6.92 14.52 -8.85
C PRO A 70 -8.21 13.74 -8.54
N ALA A 71 -9.16 13.69 -9.47
CA ALA A 71 -10.39 12.92 -9.29
C ALA A 71 -10.13 11.40 -9.27
N GLN A 72 -9.15 10.92 -10.05
CA GLN A 72 -8.75 9.50 -10.07
C GLN A 72 -8.04 9.06 -8.79
N LEU A 73 -7.69 9.97 -7.88
CA LEU A 73 -7.17 9.59 -6.56
C LEU A 73 -8.20 8.88 -5.70
N ASP A 74 -9.50 9.13 -5.92
CA ASP A 74 -10.55 8.51 -5.14
C ASP A 74 -10.61 6.99 -5.38
N ASP A 75 -10.13 6.53 -6.54
CA ASP A 75 -10.02 5.12 -6.88
C ASP A 75 -8.97 4.38 -6.01
N PHE A 76 -8.00 5.12 -5.46
CA PHE A 76 -6.95 4.57 -4.57
C PHE A 76 -7.29 4.74 -3.08
N ALA A 77 -8.35 5.48 -2.74
CA ALA A 77 -8.63 5.88 -1.37
C ALA A 77 -8.83 4.69 -0.42
N HIS A 78 -9.42 3.58 -0.89
CA HIS A 78 -9.58 2.38 -0.08
C HIS A 78 -8.22 1.81 0.37
N HIS A 79 -7.30 1.64 -0.58
CA HIS A 79 -5.97 1.09 -0.34
C HIS A 79 -5.10 1.98 0.53
N MET A 80 -5.20 3.30 0.33
CA MET A 80 -4.43 4.27 1.13
C MET A 80 -4.82 4.24 2.62
N ARG A 81 -6.02 3.77 2.97
CA ARG A 81 -6.50 3.73 4.36
C ARG A 81 -5.97 2.55 5.17
N THR A 82 -5.65 1.43 4.53
CA THR A 82 -5.18 0.21 5.21
C THR A 82 -3.68 0.03 5.05
N ASP A 83 -3.01 -0.52 6.05
CA ASP A 83 -1.57 -0.76 6.03
C ASP A 83 -1.19 -1.74 4.91
N GLU A 84 -1.97 -2.82 4.76
CA GLU A 84 -1.80 -3.82 3.70
C GLU A 84 -2.05 -3.23 2.31
N GLY A 85 -3.10 -2.41 2.17
CA GLY A 85 -3.40 -1.72 0.92
C GLY A 85 -2.30 -0.75 0.50
N ARG A 86 -1.71 -0.01 1.47
CA ARG A 86 -0.54 0.86 1.23
C ARG A 86 0.68 0.05 0.83
N ALA A 87 0.94 -1.07 1.48
CA ALA A 87 2.05 -1.96 1.12
C ALA A 87 1.89 -2.52 -0.31
N ALA A 88 0.69 -2.98 -0.66
CA ALA A 88 0.39 -3.51 -1.99
C ALA A 88 0.52 -2.45 -3.09
N LEU A 89 0.03 -1.22 -2.84
CA LEU A 89 0.21 -0.08 -3.75
C LEU A 89 1.68 0.30 -3.88
N ALA A 90 2.40 0.45 -2.77
CA ALA A 90 3.81 0.79 -2.78
C ALA A 90 4.64 -0.23 -3.57
N LEU A 91 4.36 -1.52 -3.41
CA LEU A 91 5.02 -2.57 -4.18
C LEU A 91 4.74 -2.43 -5.68
N HIS A 92 3.48 -2.22 -6.09
CA HIS A 92 3.16 -1.99 -7.51
C HIS A 92 3.84 -0.74 -8.06
N MET A 93 3.84 0.35 -7.30
CA MET A 93 4.45 1.63 -7.69
C MET A 93 5.98 1.57 -7.77
N LEU A 94 6.63 0.73 -6.99
CA LEU A 94 8.07 0.45 -7.12
C LEU A 94 8.40 -0.34 -8.38
N MET A 95 7.46 -1.19 -8.83
CA MET A 95 7.64 -2.09 -9.97
C MET A 95 7.13 -1.50 -11.30
N SER A 96 6.48 -0.34 -11.27
CA SER A 96 5.88 0.33 -12.43
C SER A 96 6.45 1.73 -12.64
N SER A 97 6.33 2.23 -13.86
CA SER A 97 6.67 3.62 -14.17
C SER A 97 5.52 4.56 -13.81
N VAL A 98 5.80 5.84 -13.53
CA VAL A 98 4.74 6.83 -13.21
C VAL A 98 3.79 7.06 -14.40
N GLN A 99 4.24 6.80 -15.61
CA GLN A 99 3.46 6.85 -16.85
C GLN A 99 2.32 5.84 -16.85
N GLU A 100 2.49 4.70 -16.16
CA GLU A 100 1.52 3.62 -16.03
C GLU A 100 0.51 3.87 -14.89
N ALA A 101 0.53 5.06 -14.26
CA ALA A 101 -0.31 5.36 -13.10
C ALA A 101 -1.82 5.19 -13.36
N ALA A 102 -2.28 5.42 -14.60
CA ALA A 102 -3.67 5.23 -14.99
C ALA A 102 -4.09 3.75 -15.08
N ASP A 103 -3.12 2.85 -15.25
CA ASP A 103 -3.31 1.40 -15.37
C ASP A 103 -3.06 0.66 -14.06
N LEU A 104 -2.72 1.39 -12.99
CA LEU A 104 -2.54 0.79 -11.67
C LEU A 104 -3.81 0.06 -11.25
N PRO A 105 -3.69 -1.10 -10.59
CA PRO A 105 -4.84 -1.84 -10.11
C PRO A 105 -5.53 -1.06 -8.99
N THR A 106 -6.50 -0.23 -9.38
CA THR A 106 -7.43 0.50 -8.50
C THR A 106 -8.43 -0.46 -7.84
N ALA A 107 -8.74 -1.54 -8.55
CA ALA A 107 -9.51 -2.68 -8.07
C ALA A 107 -8.60 -3.85 -7.64
N LEU A 108 -7.68 -3.59 -6.70
CA LEU A 108 -7.41 -4.63 -5.70
C LEU A 108 -8.68 -4.66 -4.81
N GLY A 109 -9.77 -5.23 -5.31
CA GLY A 109 -10.95 -5.46 -4.49
C GLY A 109 -10.57 -6.27 -3.23
N PRO A 110 -11.46 -6.41 -2.23
CA PRO A 110 -11.23 -7.39 -1.19
C PRO A 110 -10.82 -8.71 -1.85
N PRO A 111 -9.77 -9.40 -1.35
CA PRO A 111 -9.27 -10.62 -1.97
C PRO A 111 -10.48 -11.50 -2.26
N ALA A 112 -10.69 -11.82 -3.55
CA ALA A 112 -11.87 -12.56 -3.96
C ALA A 112 -12.00 -13.79 -3.06
N GLU A 113 -13.17 -13.99 -2.45
CA GLU A 113 -13.39 -15.12 -1.54
C GLU A 113 -12.90 -16.38 -2.22
N LEU A 114 -11.91 -17.03 -1.59
CA LEU A 114 -11.31 -18.23 -2.12
C LEU A 114 -12.40 -19.30 -2.20
N GLN A 115 -12.87 -19.58 -3.41
CA GLN A 115 -13.87 -20.61 -3.59
C GLN A 115 -13.21 -21.98 -3.41
N PRO A 116 -13.78 -22.86 -2.56
CA PRO A 116 -13.26 -24.21 -2.40
C PRO A 116 -13.29 -24.94 -3.76
N MET A 117 -12.11 -25.33 -4.24
CA MET A 117 -11.97 -26.02 -5.51
C MET A 117 -12.70 -27.35 -5.48
N LYS A 118 -13.65 -27.56 -6.40
CA LYS A 118 -14.24 -28.87 -6.66
C LYS A 118 -13.38 -29.59 -7.70
N PRO A 119 -12.64 -30.65 -7.33
CA PRO A 119 -11.85 -31.42 -8.28
C PRO A 119 -12.77 -32.04 -9.34
N ARG A 120 -12.31 -32.11 -10.60
CA ARG A 120 -13.03 -32.84 -11.64
C ARG A 120 -12.95 -34.34 -11.35
N PRO A 121 -13.95 -35.15 -11.76
CA PRO A 121 -14.01 -36.59 -11.47
C PRO A 121 -12.74 -37.36 -11.87
N ASP A 122 -12.01 -36.87 -12.88
CA ASP A 122 -10.80 -37.53 -13.43
C ASP A 122 -9.50 -36.73 -13.23
N SER A 123 -9.50 -35.66 -12.43
CA SER A 123 -8.29 -34.86 -12.17
C SER A 123 -7.63 -35.26 -10.84
N PRO A 124 -6.28 -35.28 -10.75
CA PRO A 124 -5.59 -35.41 -9.48
C PRO A 124 -6.11 -34.38 -8.46
N PRO A 125 -6.22 -34.74 -7.17
CA PRO A 125 -6.98 -33.96 -6.16
C PRO A 125 -6.48 -32.53 -5.92
N HIS A 126 -5.34 -32.14 -6.50
CA HIS A 126 -4.65 -30.87 -6.26
C HIS A 126 -4.37 -30.07 -7.55
N MET A 127 -4.91 -30.45 -8.72
CA MET A 127 -4.56 -29.75 -9.97
C MET A 127 -5.78 -29.55 -10.87
N GLN A 128 -6.15 -28.28 -11.10
CA GLN A 128 -7.13 -27.89 -12.09
C GLN A 128 -6.49 -26.84 -13.01
N ILE A 129 -6.25 -27.22 -14.27
CA ILE A 129 -5.69 -26.32 -15.29
C ILE A 129 -6.79 -25.33 -15.68
N VAL A 130 -6.62 -24.05 -15.34
CA VAL A 130 -7.48 -22.97 -15.83
C VAL A 130 -7.06 -22.69 -17.28
N PRO A 131 -7.94 -22.89 -18.27
CA PRO A 131 -7.59 -22.56 -19.65
C PRO A 131 -7.35 -21.05 -19.76
N SER A 132 -6.26 -20.68 -20.43
CA SER A 132 -5.89 -19.29 -20.70
C SER A 132 -7.03 -18.57 -21.41
N TRP A 133 -7.44 -17.43 -20.86
CA TRP A 133 -8.46 -16.57 -21.47
C TRP A 133 -7.94 -16.03 -22.82
N LYS A 134 -8.81 -16.02 -23.83
CA LYS A 134 -8.56 -15.41 -25.15
C LYS A 134 -8.77 -13.91 -25.09
#